data_AF-A0A439S237-F1
#
_entry.id   AF-A0A439S237-F1
#
_cell.length_a   1.000
_cell.length_b   1.000
_cell.length_c   1.000
_cell.angle_alpha   90.00
_cell.angle_beta   90.00
_cell.angle_gamma   90.00
#
_symmetry.space_group_name_H-M   'P 1'
#
loop_
_entity.id
_entity.type
_entity.pdbx_description
1 polymer ?
#
loop_
_entity_poly.entity_id
_entity_poly.type
_entity_poly.pdbx_seq_one_letter_code
_entity_poly.pdbx_strand_id
1 'polypeptide(L)' 'MSFSASVLTLYPEMFPGALGLSLAGRALVSGTWSLEAIQIRDFASDRHRTVDDTPAGGGA' A
#
# COMPACT_ATOMS: atom_id res chain seq x y z
N MET A 1 -5.68 -13.05 -18.16
CA MET A 1 -4.92 -12.20 -17.21
C MET A 1 -5.68 -12.21 -15.90
N SER A 2 -5.05 -12.63 -14.80
CA SER A 2 -5.64 -12.44 -13.47
C SER A 2 -5.57 -10.97 -13.06
N PHE A 3 -6.49 -10.54 -12.20
CA PHE A 3 -6.51 -9.17 -11.68
C PHE A 3 -5.29 -8.94 -10.76
N SER A 4 -4.66 -7.76 -10.86
CA SER A 4 -3.55 -7.35 -10.01
C SER A 4 -3.77 -5.94 -9.50
N ALA A 5 -3.47 -5.73 -8.22
CA ALA A 5 -3.59 -4.43 -7.55
C ALA A 5 -2.32 -4.11 -6.76
N SER A 6 -1.84 -2.88 -6.88
CA SER A 6 -0.79 -2.33 -6.03
C SER A 6 -1.38 -1.26 -5.12
N VAL A 7 -1.07 -1.33 -3.82
CA VAL A 7 -1.46 -0.34 -2.83
C VAL A 7 -0.24 0.47 -2.44
N LEU A 8 -0.26 1.76 -2.77
CA LEU A 8 0.74 2.72 -2.30
C LEU A 8 0.33 3.16 -0.89
N THR A 9 1.15 2.86 0.10
CA THR A 9 0.82 3.13 1.51
C THR A 9 2.06 3.47 2.34
N LEU A 10 1.86 4.16 3.47
CA LEU A 10 2.87 4.31 4.51
C LEU A 10 2.91 3.14 5.49
N TYR A 11 1.92 2.24 5.43
CA TYR A 11 1.73 1.11 6.35
C TYR A 11 1.50 -0.20 5.58
N PRO A 12 2.50 -0.73 4.85
CA PRO A 12 2.36 -1.97 4.07
C PRO A 12 1.98 -3.17 4.93
N GLU A 13 2.36 -3.19 6.21
CA GLU A 13 2.01 -4.22 7.19
C GLU A 13 0.51 -4.35 7.47
N MET A 14 -0.29 -3.34 7.12
CA MET A 14 -1.75 -3.42 7.20
C MET A 14 -2.34 -4.35 6.13
N PHE A 15 -1.56 -4.71 5.10
CA PHE A 15 -2.00 -5.52 3.97
C PHE A 15 -1.49 -6.97 4.06
N PRO A 16 -2.30 -7.97 3.64
CA PRO A 16 -3.59 -7.81 2.97
C PRO A 16 -4.75 -7.46 3.94
N GLY A 17 -4.56 -7.57 5.25
CA GLY A 17 -5.59 -7.24 6.24
C GLY A 17 -6.91 -7.96 5.96
N ALA A 18 -8.00 -7.20 5.87
CA ALA A 18 -9.32 -7.73 5.53
C ALA A 18 -9.39 -8.41 4.14
N LEU A 19 -8.52 -8.02 3.20
CA LEU A 19 -8.44 -8.65 1.86
C LEU A 19 -7.87 -10.07 1.92
N GLY A 20 -7.23 -10.44 3.03
CA GLY A 20 -6.76 -11.80 3.30
C GLY A 20 -7.85 -12.73 3.84
N LEU A 21 -9.08 -12.24 4.04
CA LEU A 21 -10.16 -13.01 4.66
C LEU A 21 -11.16 -13.54 3.63
N SER A 22 -11.86 -14.62 3.98
CA SER A 22 -12.99 -15.19 3.21
C SER A 22 -12.67 -15.43 1.73
N LEU A 23 -13.59 -15.10 0.82
CA LEU A 23 -13.46 -15.30 -0.63
C LEU A 23 -12.26 -14.57 -1.23
N ALA A 24 -12.01 -13.33 -0.81
CA ALA A 24 -10.88 -12.53 -1.30
C ALA A 24 -9.54 -13.19 -0.94
N GLY A 25 -9.39 -13.61 0.31
CA GLY A 25 -8.20 -14.32 0.78
C GLY A 25 -7.98 -15.67 0.10
N ARG A 26 -9.03 -16.48 -0.04
CA ARG A 26 -8.93 -17.76 -0.78
C ARG A 26 -8.50 -17.54 -2.22
N ALA A 27 -9.07 -16.54 -2.90
CA ALA A 27 -8.73 -16.20 -4.27
C ALA A 27 -7.30 -15.62 -4.41
N LEU A 28 -6.78 -14.96 -3.36
CA LEU A 28 -5.40 -14.48 -3.30
C LEU A 28 -4.43 -15.66 -3.16
N VAL A 29 -4.72 -16.60 -2.25
CA VAL A 29 -3.92 -17.83 -2.05
C VAL A 29 -3.92 -18.72 -3.29
N SER A 30 -5.04 -18.80 -4.01
CA SER A 30 -5.13 -19.57 -5.27
C SER A 30 -4.56 -18.84 -6.48
N GLY A 31 -4.04 -17.61 -6.33
CA GLY A 31 -3.46 -16.83 -7.41
C GLY A 31 -4.47 -16.29 -8.44
N THR A 32 -5.77 -16.33 -8.12
CA THR A 32 -6.84 -15.81 -8.99
C THR A 32 -6.78 -14.28 -9.11
N TRP A 33 -6.21 -13.64 -8.10
CA TRP A 33 -5.76 -12.24 -8.14
C TRP A 33 -4.48 -12.07 -7.31
N SER A 34 -3.84 -10.92 -7.42
CA SER A 34 -2.62 -10.58 -6.68
C SER A 34 -2.69 -9.19 -6.06
N LEU A 35 -1.99 -9.04 -4.94
CA LEU A 35 -1.88 -7.78 -4.19
C LEU A 35 -0.41 -7.51 -3.87
N GLU A 36 0.04 -6.29 -4.13
CA GLU A 36 1.33 -5.77 -3.70
C GLU A 36 1.11 -4.54 -2.82
N ALA A 37 1.70 -4.52 -1.62
CA ALA A 37 1.71 -3.33 -0.77
C ALA A 37 3.09 -2.65 -0.88
N ILE A 38 3.10 -1.44 -1.42
CA ILE A 38 4.31 -0.68 -1.74
C ILE A 38 4.47 0.43 -0.69
N GLN A 39 5.63 0.43 -0.03
CA GLN A 39 6.00 1.44 0.95
C GLN A 39 6.41 2.74 0.26
N ILE A 40 5.61 3.80 0.41
CA ILE A 40 5.88 5.11 -0.21
C ILE A 40 7.21 5.70 0.29
N ARG A 41 7.59 5.47 1.56
CA ARG A 41 8.85 5.99 2.14
C ARG A 41 10.11 5.49 1.44
N ASP A 42 10.04 4.37 0.72
CA ASP A 42 11.20 3.86 -0.03
C ASP A 42 11.50 4.69 -1.29
N PHE A 43 10.57 5.57 -1.69
CA PHE A 43 10.70 6.48 -2.83
C PHE A 43 11.00 7.92 -2.41
N ALA A 44 11.13 8.19 -1.11
CA ALA A 44 11.57 9.49 -0.61
C ALA A 44 13.07 9.69 -0.88
N SER A 45 13.44 10.90 -1.29
CA SER A 45 14.82 11.23 -1.69
C SER A 45 15.67 11.85 -0.57
N ASP A 46 15.03 12.27 0.51
CA ASP A 46 15.70 12.89 1.65
C ASP A 46 16.16 11.86 2.69
N ARG A 47 17.12 12.27 3.54
CA ARG A 47 17.69 11.43 4.60
C ARG A 47 16.65 10.91 5.59
N HIS A 48 15.59 11.66 5.84
CA HIS A 48 14.57 11.32 6.84
C HIS A 48 13.41 10.50 6.25
N ARG A 49 13.44 10.23 4.94
CA ARG A 49 12.35 9.56 4.21
C ARG A 49 11.00 10.23 4.47
N THR A 50 11.00 11.54 4.31
CA THR A 50 9.85 12.41 4.53
C THR A 50 8.88 12.24 3.36
N VAL A 51 7.58 12.25 3.65
CA VAL A 51 6.51 11.93 2.67
C VAL A 51 5.37 12.94 2.69
N ASP A 52 5.34 13.78 3.71
CA ASP A 52 4.39 14.84 3.96
C ASP A 52 5.15 16.16 4.17
N ASP A 53 4.48 17.29 3.92
CA ASP A 53 5.03 18.61 4.17
C ASP A 53 3.91 19.58 4.56
N THR A 54 4.30 20.70 5.14
CA THR A 54 3.37 21.77 5.52
C THR A 54 2.79 22.42 4.26
N PRO A 55 1.47 22.64 4.17
CA PRO A 55 0.87 23.29 3.01
C PRO A 55 1.40 24.72 2.82
N ALA A 56 1.64 25.10 1.58
CA ALA A 56 2.05 26.46 1.23
C ALA A 56 0.96 27.47 1.64
N GLY A 57 1.35 28.54 2.34
CA GLY A 57 0.41 29.54 2.89
C GLY A 57 -0.03 29.28 4.35
N GLY A 58 0.36 28.13 4.93
CA GLY A 58 -0.02 27.76 6.30
C GLY A 58 -1.47 27.29 6.43
N GLY A 59 -1.82 26.78 7.60
CA GLY A 59 -3.13 26.18 7.89
C GLY A 59 -3.01 24.82 8.58
N ALA A 60 -4.13 24.31 9.10
CA ALA A 60 -4.28 23.01 9.74
C ALA A 60 -5.42 22.21 9.11
#